data_AF-A0A7W0VT91-F1
#
_entry.id   AF-A0A7W0VT91-F1
#
_cell.length_a   1.000
_cell.length_b   1.000
_cell.length_c   1.000
_cell.angle_alpha   90.00
_cell.angle_beta   90.00
_cell.angle_gamma   90.00
#
_symmetry.space_group_name_H-M   'P 1'
#
loop_
_entity.id
_entity.type
_entity.pdbx_description
1 polymer ?
#
loop_
_entity_poly.entity_id
_entity_poly.type
_entity_poly.pdbx_seq_one_letter_code
_entity_poly.pdbx_strand_id
1 'polypeptide(L)'
;MLLIATLLLGGCATTWIATQATGTQRAWEEGVRETSVPLPGVHERIAIKLPLGIVYEPHALGVVKPFELQCTTDQRAKDVVYRSAFRYGKRWKIMSGIMALTEGALAAVFLRSRDEKPEYWLYGGFLAADALVTTALFWIPRKEIYAKEERPVLTHVRSDCPDGMMLSIGADRFPVDAAGRIGEVAEAALDAWMSEPMGPLQLEVAGQVQRFEIGEGEMCVWRREHHRELPPCYSGVALRSVLLSFEVPVGALSTVAARDVQPM
;
A
#
# COMPACT_ATOMS: atom_id res chain seq x y z
N MET A 1 14.70 48.22 -3.14
CA MET A 1 15.32 47.95 -1.83
C MET A 1 14.31 47.65 -0.72
N LEU A 2 13.11 48.26 -0.71
CA LEU A 2 12.07 48.01 0.32
C LEU A 2 11.62 46.53 0.42
N LEU A 3 11.59 45.81 -0.69
CA LEU A 3 11.14 44.41 -0.78
C LEU A 3 12.13 43.38 -0.19
N ILE A 4 13.43 43.73 -0.16
CA ILE A 4 14.49 42.89 0.42
C ILE A 4 14.57 43.12 1.93
N ALA A 5 14.27 44.33 2.40
CA ALA A 5 14.12 44.62 3.82
C ALA A 5 12.92 43.89 4.44
N THR A 6 11.78 43.79 3.74
CA THR A 6 10.63 43.00 4.22
C THR A 6 10.86 41.48 4.16
N LEU A 7 11.77 41.00 3.32
CA LEU A 7 12.14 39.57 3.26
C LEU A 7 13.24 39.18 4.26
N LEU A 8 14.10 40.13 4.66
CA LEU A 8 15.16 39.92 5.67
C LEU A 8 14.75 40.34 7.09
N LEU A 9 13.67 41.13 7.25
CA LEU A 9 13.06 41.53 8.53
C LEU A 9 11.74 40.80 8.81
N GLY A 10 11.52 39.64 8.20
CA GLY A 10 10.45 38.74 8.64
C GLY A 10 10.79 38.22 10.04
N GLY A 11 10.50 39.01 11.07
CA GLY A 11 10.68 38.67 12.47
C GLY A 11 10.18 37.26 12.80
N CYS A 12 10.76 36.58 13.79
CA CYS A 12 10.44 35.18 14.07
C CYS A 12 8.94 34.99 14.30
N ALA A 13 8.23 36.00 14.82
CA ALA A 13 6.78 35.96 14.96
C ALA A 13 6.04 36.05 13.61
N THR A 14 6.48 36.88 12.66
CA THR A 14 5.83 36.96 11.34
C THR A 14 6.02 35.69 10.52
N THR A 15 7.20 35.08 10.59
CA THR A 15 7.48 33.76 10.01
C THR A 15 6.61 32.68 10.68
N TRP A 16 6.42 32.77 12.00
CA TRP A 16 5.49 31.90 12.72
C TRP A 16 4.04 32.07 12.25
N ILE A 17 3.53 33.31 12.15
CA ILE A 17 2.16 33.58 11.70
C ILE A 17 1.96 33.07 10.26
N ALA A 18 2.93 33.29 9.37
CA ALA A 18 2.87 32.82 7.98
C ALA A 18 2.87 31.28 7.88
N THR A 19 3.67 30.59 8.70
CA THR A 19 3.66 29.12 8.73
C THR A 19 2.36 28.55 9.30
N GLN A 20 1.70 29.22 10.24
CA GLN A 20 0.36 28.84 10.70
C GLN A 20 -0.71 29.04 9.62
N ALA A 21 -0.66 30.18 8.89
CA ALA A 21 -1.64 30.50 7.86
C ALA A 21 -1.56 29.58 6.63
N THR A 22 -0.38 29.05 6.32
CA THR A 22 -0.16 28.13 5.18
C THR A 22 -0.56 26.68 5.46
N GLY A 23 -0.99 26.35 6.69
CA GLY A 23 -1.52 25.01 6.99
C GLY A 23 -0.49 23.89 6.96
N THR A 24 0.82 24.21 7.00
CA THR A 24 1.92 23.24 7.10
C THR A 24 2.02 22.68 8.53
N GLN A 25 0.92 22.08 9.02
CA GLN A 25 0.70 21.67 10.42
C GLN A 25 1.71 20.65 10.96
N ARG A 26 2.47 19.95 10.10
CA ARG A 26 3.36 18.85 10.49
C ARG A 26 4.67 19.27 11.17
N ALA A 27 5.09 20.54 11.03
CA ALA A 27 6.44 20.95 11.46
C ALA A 27 6.62 21.10 12.99
N TRP A 28 5.54 21.07 13.77
CA TRP A 28 5.57 21.40 15.21
C TRP A 28 5.07 20.28 16.13
N GLU A 29 4.82 19.11 15.56
CA GLU A 29 4.43 17.92 16.31
C GLU A 29 5.70 17.23 16.81
N GLU A 30 5.88 17.22 18.13
CA GLU A 30 7.03 16.60 18.78
C GLU A 30 6.64 15.34 19.53
N GLY A 31 7.57 14.39 19.61
CA GLY A 31 7.36 13.14 20.32
C GLY A 31 6.23 12.32 19.71
N VAL A 32 6.09 12.37 18.38
CA VAL A 32 5.13 11.56 17.63
C VAL A 32 5.38 10.09 17.96
N ARG A 33 4.39 9.45 18.57
CA ARG A 33 4.35 8.01 18.77
C ARG A 33 3.21 7.47 17.95
N GLU A 34 3.53 6.45 17.18
CA GLU A 34 2.54 5.66 16.46
C GLU A 34 2.47 4.29 17.12
N THR A 35 1.25 3.82 17.36
CA THR A 35 1.01 2.44 17.78
C THR A 35 -0.07 1.88 16.87
N SER A 36 0.28 0.81 16.15
CA SER A 36 -0.66 0.07 15.33
C SER A 36 -1.26 -1.07 16.15
N VAL A 37 -2.58 -1.20 16.08
CA VAL A 37 -3.30 -2.36 16.61
C VAL A 37 -3.99 -3.03 15.43
N PRO A 38 -3.68 -4.31 15.14
CA PRO A 38 -4.31 -5.02 14.05
C PRO A 38 -5.79 -5.28 14.39
N LEU A 39 -6.68 -4.98 13.45
CA LEU A 39 -8.07 -5.47 13.51
C LEU A 39 -8.16 -6.81 12.78
N PRO A 40 -9.08 -7.70 13.19
CA PRO A 40 -9.32 -8.93 12.47
C PRO A 40 -9.68 -8.62 11.02
N GLY A 41 -9.05 -9.33 10.08
CA GLY A 41 -9.41 -9.25 8.68
C GLY A 41 -10.86 -9.68 8.47
N VAL A 42 -11.51 -9.08 7.48
CA VAL A 42 -12.93 -9.37 7.17
C VAL A 42 -13.04 -10.27 5.95
N HIS A 43 -12.09 -10.14 5.01
CA HIS A 43 -12.07 -10.87 3.76
C HIS A 43 -10.66 -11.37 3.43
N GLU A 44 -10.61 -12.56 2.84
CA GLU A 44 -9.45 -13.10 2.14
C GLU A 44 -9.65 -12.92 0.64
N ARG A 45 -8.60 -12.45 -0.03
CA ARG A 45 -8.55 -12.34 -1.47
C ARG A 45 -7.61 -13.42 -2.00
N ILE A 46 -8.12 -14.27 -2.87
CA ILE A 46 -7.35 -15.35 -3.50
C ILE A 46 -7.13 -14.96 -4.95
N ALA A 47 -5.88 -14.78 -5.33
CA ALA A 47 -5.46 -14.59 -6.69
C ALA A 47 -4.97 -15.94 -7.24
N ILE A 48 -5.57 -16.39 -8.33
CA ILE A 48 -5.29 -17.69 -8.94
C ILE A 48 -4.90 -17.45 -10.39
N LYS A 49 -3.69 -17.85 -10.75
CA LYS A 49 -3.16 -17.70 -12.09
C LYS A 49 -3.16 -19.05 -12.80
N LEU A 50 -3.79 -19.08 -13.97
CA LEU A 50 -3.67 -20.15 -14.93
C LEU A 50 -2.48 -19.83 -15.85
N PRO A 51 -1.35 -20.54 -15.74
CA PRO A 51 -0.23 -20.34 -16.65
C PRO A 51 -0.60 -20.87 -18.02
N LEU A 52 -0.53 -20.02 -19.05
CA LEU A 52 -0.84 -20.41 -20.42
C LEU A 52 0.41 -20.84 -21.24
N GLY A 53 1.58 -20.82 -20.62
CA GLY A 53 2.86 -21.05 -21.30
C GLY A 53 3.70 -22.12 -20.63
N ILE A 54 4.57 -22.78 -21.39
CA ILE A 54 5.51 -23.75 -20.83
C ILE A 54 6.54 -22.99 -19.97
N VAL A 55 6.58 -23.28 -18.67
CA VAL A 55 7.61 -22.76 -17.76
C VAL A 55 8.89 -23.56 -17.98
N TYR A 56 9.69 -23.16 -18.97
CA TYR A 56 11.06 -23.64 -19.10
C TYR A 56 11.93 -22.96 -18.04
N GLU A 57 12.34 -23.69 -17.00
CA GLU A 57 13.44 -23.23 -16.13
C GLU A 57 14.77 -23.43 -16.88
N PRO A 58 15.57 -22.38 -17.12
CA PRO A 58 16.76 -22.46 -17.97
C PRO A 58 17.95 -23.24 -17.36
N HIS A 59 17.77 -23.97 -16.24
CA HIS A 59 18.88 -24.58 -15.50
C HIS A 59 18.80 -26.10 -15.25
N ALA A 60 17.76 -26.81 -15.72
CA ALA A 60 17.71 -28.26 -15.59
C ALA A 60 17.30 -28.93 -16.91
N LEU A 61 18.14 -29.85 -17.40
CA LEU A 61 17.95 -30.67 -18.59
C LEU A 61 16.51 -31.22 -18.73
N GLY A 62 15.72 -30.65 -19.64
CA GLY A 62 14.59 -31.33 -20.28
C GLY A 62 13.42 -31.76 -19.39
N VAL A 63 13.29 -31.25 -18.17
CA VAL A 63 12.15 -31.59 -17.29
C VAL A 63 10.96 -30.72 -17.66
N VAL A 64 9.96 -31.30 -18.32
CA VAL A 64 8.62 -30.71 -18.45
C VAL A 64 7.99 -30.77 -17.05
N LYS A 65 7.73 -29.60 -16.45
CA LYS A 65 6.97 -29.55 -15.19
C LYS A 65 5.49 -29.84 -15.48
N PRO A 66 4.80 -30.57 -14.59
CA PRO A 66 3.35 -30.73 -14.67
C PRO A 66 2.67 -29.36 -14.56
N PHE A 67 1.44 -29.27 -15.06
CA PHE A 67 0.68 -28.03 -14.99
C PHE A 67 0.31 -27.71 -13.53
N GLU A 68 0.58 -26.47 -13.12
CA GLU A 68 0.35 -26.01 -11.76
C GLU A 68 -0.31 -24.62 -11.77
N LEU A 69 -1.51 -24.52 -11.18
CA LEU A 69 -2.14 -23.23 -10.88
C LEU A 69 -1.34 -22.49 -9.80
N GLN A 70 -1.04 -21.22 -10.02
CA GLN A 70 -0.34 -20.42 -9.01
C GLN A 70 -1.37 -19.69 -8.15
N CYS A 71 -1.48 -20.10 -6.89
CA CYS A 71 -2.38 -19.48 -5.92
C CYS A 71 -1.62 -18.55 -4.97
N THR A 72 -2.23 -17.40 -4.67
CA THR A 72 -1.75 -16.48 -3.65
C THR A 72 -2.93 -15.93 -2.89
N THR A 73 -2.94 -16.06 -1.57
CA THR A 73 -4.02 -15.55 -0.73
C THR A 73 -3.50 -14.43 0.16
N ASP A 74 -4.15 -13.28 0.05
CA ASP A 74 -3.89 -12.11 0.87
C ASP A 74 -5.13 -11.77 1.68
N GLN A 75 -4.97 -11.55 2.97
CA GLN A 75 -6.04 -11.09 3.84
C GLN A 75 -6.09 -9.56 3.83
N ARG A 76 -7.29 -9.03 3.62
CA ARG A 76 -7.56 -7.60 3.81
C ARG A 76 -7.99 -7.37 5.25
N ALA A 77 -7.13 -6.67 5.97
CA ALA A 77 -7.37 -6.20 7.32
C ALA A 77 -7.34 -4.67 7.37
N LYS A 78 -7.68 -4.15 8.54
CA LYS A 78 -7.49 -2.74 8.88
C LYS A 78 -6.61 -2.67 10.11
N ASP A 79 -5.63 -1.79 10.09
CA ASP A 79 -4.92 -1.40 11.30
C ASP A 79 -5.54 -0.13 11.83
N VAL A 80 -5.78 -0.09 13.15
CA VAL A 80 -6.03 1.17 13.84
C VAL A 80 -4.68 1.74 14.24
N VAL A 81 -4.30 2.85 13.61
CA VAL A 81 -3.11 3.60 13.98
C VAL A 81 -3.51 4.67 14.97
N TYR A 82 -3.06 4.52 16.21
CA TYR A 82 -3.13 5.56 17.23
C TYR A 82 -1.89 6.44 17.10
N ARG A 83 -2.10 7.72 16.80
CA ARG A 83 -1.06 8.75 16.78
C ARG A 83 -1.23 9.62 18.01
N SER A 84 -0.19 9.68 18.84
CA SER A 84 -0.09 10.68 19.91
C SER A 84 1.08 11.61 19.61
N ALA A 85 0.85 12.91 19.64
CA ALA A 85 1.89 13.92 19.47
C ALA A 85 1.68 15.08 20.44
N PHE A 86 2.74 15.83 20.72
CA PHE A 86 2.64 17.07 21.46
C PHE A 86 2.79 18.25 20.52
N ARG A 87 1.75 19.08 20.45
CA ARG A 87 1.83 20.40 19.85
C ARG A 87 2.46 21.38 20.84
N TYR A 88 3.40 22.18 20.35
CA TYR A 88 4.21 23.08 21.16
C TYR A 88 5.05 22.31 22.19
N GLY A 89 5.82 21.33 21.69
CA GLY A 89 6.68 20.46 22.50
C GLY A 89 7.89 21.18 23.11
N LYS A 90 8.84 20.40 23.62
CA LYS A 90 10.01 20.92 24.33
C LYS A 90 10.92 21.73 23.39
N ARG A 91 11.12 21.27 22.15
CA ARG A 91 11.97 21.96 21.17
C ARG A 91 11.36 23.29 20.76
N TRP A 92 10.04 23.36 20.57
CA TRP A 92 9.32 24.60 20.33
C TRP A 92 9.57 25.65 21.41
N LYS A 93 9.43 25.27 22.69
CA LYS A 93 9.70 26.17 23.83
C LYS A 93 11.16 26.65 23.81
N ILE A 94 12.11 25.74 23.60
CA ILE A 94 13.53 26.10 23.53
C ILE A 94 13.79 27.08 22.38
N MET A 95 13.28 26.80 21.18
CA MET A 95 13.50 27.65 20.00
C MET A 95 12.88 29.04 20.16
N SER A 96 11.61 29.12 20.59
CA SER A 96 10.95 30.41 20.85
C SER A 96 11.65 31.20 21.95
N GLY A 97 12.13 30.55 23.00
CA GLY A 97 12.93 31.20 24.05
C GLY A 97 14.26 31.75 23.54
N ILE A 98 15.01 30.99 22.74
CA ILE A 98 16.26 31.44 22.13
C ILE A 98 16.00 32.64 21.19
N MET A 99 14.99 32.53 20.33
CA MET A 99 14.62 33.59 19.38
C MET A 99 14.26 34.89 20.10
N ALA A 100 13.42 34.83 21.13
CA ALA A 100 13.05 36.00 21.93
C ALA A 100 14.27 36.66 22.59
N LEU A 101 15.21 35.85 23.12
CA LEU A 101 16.45 36.38 23.71
C LEU A 101 17.35 37.03 22.66
N THR A 102 17.49 36.43 21.48
CA THR A 102 18.31 36.99 20.40
C THR A 102 17.72 38.28 19.83
N GLU A 103 16.40 38.33 19.61
CA GLU A 103 15.70 39.53 19.13
C GLU A 103 15.75 40.64 20.16
N GLY A 104 15.53 40.32 21.45
CA GLY A 104 15.64 41.28 22.54
C GLY A 104 17.06 41.84 22.68
N ALA A 105 18.09 41.01 22.52
CA ALA A 105 19.48 41.45 22.54
C ALA A 105 19.81 42.39 21.37
N LEU A 106 19.38 42.04 20.15
CA LEU A 106 19.58 42.89 18.97
C LEU A 106 18.80 44.20 19.07
N ALA A 107 17.56 44.15 19.56
CA ALA A 107 16.74 45.34 19.83
C ALA A 107 17.46 46.30 20.78
N ALA A 108 18.04 45.79 21.87
CA ALA A 108 18.79 46.59 22.82
C ALA A 108 20.03 47.25 22.19
N VAL A 109 20.76 46.53 21.32
CA VAL A 109 21.92 47.07 20.59
C VAL A 109 21.48 48.20 19.66
N PHE A 110 20.45 47.99 18.83
CA PHE A 110 19.97 49.02 17.89
C PHE A 110 19.39 50.25 18.59
N LEU A 111 18.62 50.06 19.67
CA LEU A 111 18.08 51.17 20.45
C LEU A 111 19.17 51.98 21.15
N ARG A 112 20.27 51.33 21.56
CA ARG A 112 21.44 52.00 22.17
C ARG A 112 22.26 52.78 21.14
N SER A 113 22.34 52.30 19.90
CA SER A 113 23.05 52.97 18.80
C SER A 113 22.20 54.00 18.05
N ARG A 114 21.02 54.37 18.56
CA ARG A 114 20.06 55.26 17.86
C ARG A 114 20.64 56.62 17.45
N ASP A 115 21.64 57.11 18.18
CA ASP A 115 22.24 58.43 17.95
C ASP A 115 23.18 58.41 16.72
N GLU A 116 23.55 57.23 16.21
CA GLU A 116 24.40 57.06 15.02
C GLU A 116 23.60 57.17 13.71
N LYS A 117 22.42 56.55 13.66
CA LYS A 117 21.49 56.64 12.52
C LYS A 117 20.05 56.60 13.02
N PRO A 118 19.17 57.50 12.54
CA PRO A 118 17.76 57.55 12.98
C PRO A 118 16.99 56.26 12.66
N GLU A 119 17.42 55.52 11.62
CA GLU A 119 16.82 54.23 11.24
C GLU A 119 16.99 53.14 12.31
N TYR A 120 18.03 53.21 13.15
CA TYR A 120 18.27 52.22 14.21
C TYR A 120 17.21 52.24 15.30
N TRP A 121 16.56 53.40 15.52
CA TRP A 121 15.40 53.46 16.41
C TRP A 121 14.22 52.64 15.88
N LEU A 122 13.96 52.69 14.57
CA LEU A 122 12.89 51.92 13.93
C LEU A 122 13.20 50.41 13.95
N TYR A 123 14.43 50.02 13.60
CA TYR A 123 14.83 48.61 13.64
C TYR A 123 14.84 48.04 15.06
N GLY A 124 15.32 48.81 16.03
CA GLY A 124 15.30 48.41 17.44
C GLY A 124 13.89 48.26 18.00
N GLY A 125 12.98 49.19 17.66
CA GLY A 125 11.56 49.11 18.05
C GLY A 125 10.85 47.90 17.41
N PHE A 126 11.13 47.62 16.13
CA PHE A 126 10.58 46.45 15.45
C PHE A 126 11.03 45.13 16.11
N LEU A 127 12.33 44.98 16.36
CA LEU A 127 12.88 43.78 17.00
C LEU A 127 12.39 43.63 18.46
N ALA A 128 12.20 44.73 19.18
CA ALA A 128 11.63 44.69 20.53
C ALA A 128 10.18 44.18 20.52
N ALA A 129 9.37 44.67 19.58
CA ALA A 129 7.99 44.20 19.42
C ALA A 129 7.95 42.72 19.03
N ASP A 130 8.81 42.30 18.09
CA ASP A 130 8.91 40.91 17.66
C ASP A 130 9.34 39.98 18.81
N ALA A 131 10.35 40.37 19.60
CA ALA A 131 10.79 39.64 20.79
C ALA A 131 9.66 39.45 21.82
N LEU A 132 8.82 40.47 22.02
CA LEU A 132 7.65 40.39 22.91
C LEU A 132 6.61 39.41 22.39
N VAL A 133 6.31 39.43 21.08
CA VAL A 133 5.38 38.49 20.47
C VAL A 133 5.95 37.06 20.54
N THR A 134 7.22 36.86 20.21
CA THR A 134 7.91 35.57 20.34
C THR A 134 7.90 35.06 21.79
N THR A 135 8.03 35.96 22.77
CA THR A 135 7.88 35.62 24.19
C THR A 135 6.45 35.19 24.52
N ALA A 136 5.42 35.86 23.99
CA ALA A 136 4.04 35.42 24.17
C ALA A 136 3.80 34.02 23.56
N LEU A 137 4.40 33.73 22.41
CA LEU A 137 4.38 32.41 21.77
C LEU A 137 5.05 31.33 22.63
N PHE A 138 6.10 31.68 23.36
CA PHE A 138 6.73 30.78 24.34
C PHE A 138 5.73 30.35 25.42
N TRP A 139 4.74 31.15 25.80
CA TRP A 139 3.77 30.80 26.83
C TRP A 139 2.59 29.97 26.35
N ILE A 140 2.43 29.75 25.03
CA ILE A 140 1.34 28.92 24.49
C ILE A 140 1.37 27.52 25.13
N PRO A 141 0.28 27.06 25.77
CA PRO A 141 0.29 25.80 26.49
C PRO A 141 0.57 24.63 25.54
N ARG A 142 1.36 23.67 26.04
CA ARG A 142 1.57 22.39 25.35
C ARG A 142 0.24 21.67 25.25
N LYS A 143 -0.09 21.16 24.07
CA LYS A 143 -1.33 20.40 23.82
C LYS A 143 -0.97 19.01 23.33
N GLU A 144 -1.46 17.99 24.02
CA GLU A 144 -1.40 16.63 23.50
C GLU A 144 -2.51 16.43 22.46
N ILE A 145 -2.14 15.80 21.35
CA ILE A 145 -3.04 15.52 20.24
C ILE A 145 -3.08 14.02 20.07
N TYR A 146 -4.30 13.50 20.05
CA TYR A 146 -4.59 12.12 19.75
C TYR A 146 -5.36 12.08 18.44
N ALA A 147 -4.87 11.29 17.49
CA ALA A 147 -5.57 10.99 16.25
C ALA A 147 -5.69 9.47 16.10
N LYS A 148 -6.87 9.04 15.65
CA LYS A 148 -7.15 7.67 15.27
C LYS A 148 -7.33 7.62 13.77
N GLU A 149 -6.57 6.77 13.10
CA GLU A 149 -6.65 6.58 11.66
C GLU A 149 -6.82 5.07 11.37
N GLU A 150 -7.82 4.71 10.58
CA GLU A 150 -7.92 3.34 10.06
C GLU A 150 -7.11 3.27 8.76
N ARG A 151 -6.15 2.33 8.70
CA ARG A 151 -5.35 2.09 7.50
C ARG A 151 -5.64 0.70 6.94
N PRO A 152 -5.89 0.57 5.62
CA PRO A 152 -5.98 -0.75 5.01
C PRO A 152 -4.61 -1.42 5.05
N VAL A 153 -4.59 -2.69 5.47
CA VAL A 153 -3.40 -3.54 5.46
C VAL A 153 -3.73 -4.80 4.67
N LEU A 154 -2.81 -5.14 3.77
CA LEU A 154 -2.81 -6.41 3.05
C LEU A 154 -1.75 -7.29 3.68
N THR A 155 -2.16 -8.42 4.23
CA THR A 155 -1.24 -9.40 4.83
C THR A 155 -1.26 -10.65 3.99
N HIS A 156 -0.08 -11.07 3.52
CA HIS A 156 0.04 -12.34 2.83
C HIS A 156 -0.21 -13.49 3.82
N VAL A 157 -1.15 -14.36 3.50
CA VAL A 157 -1.52 -15.49 4.36
C VAL A 157 -0.82 -16.76 3.90
N ARG A 158 -0.88 -17.04 2.60
CA ARG A 158 -0.41 -18.31 2.05
C ARG A 158 -0.19 -18.27 0.53
N SER A 159 0.67 -19.16 0.03
CA SER A 159 1.03 -19.30 -1.39
C SER A 159 0.62 -20.64 -2.01
N ASP A 160 -0.08 -21.49 -1.25
CA ASP A 160 -0.69 -22.73 -1.69
C ASP A 160 -2.14 -22.51 -2.12
N CYS A 161 -2.66 -23.43 -2.94
CA CYS A 161 -4.05 -23.43 -3.34
C CYS A 161 -4.95 -23.94 -2.19
N PRO A 162 -6.12 -23.32 -1.95
CA PRO A 162 -7.00 -23.70 -0.86
C PRO A 162 -7.64 -25.08 -1.10
N ASP A 163 -7.90 -25.80 -0.01
CA ASP A 163 -8.55 -27.11 -0.06
C ASP A 163 -9.96 -27.01 -0.66
N GLY A 164 -10.35 -28.06 -1.41
CA GLY A 164 -11.67 -28.17 -2.02
C GLY A 164 -11.87 -27.29 -3.26
N MET A 165 -10.78 -26.75 -3.82
CA MET A 165 -10.81 -26.09 -5.12
C MET A 165 -11.07 -27.10 -6.24
N MET A 166 -11.98 -26.75 -7.15
CA MET A 166 -12.35 -27.61 -8.29
C MET A 166 -12.20 -26.84 -9.61
N LEU A 167 -11.48 -27.41 -10.56
CA LEU A 167 -11.44 -26.95 -11.94
C LEU A 167 -12.53 -27.68 -12.73
N SER A 168 -13.45 -26.94 -13.33
CA SER A 168 -14.46 -27.48 -14.23
C SER A 168 -14.08 -27.22 -15.69
N ILE A 169 -14.00 -28.28 -16.48
CA ILE A 169 -13.71 -28.23 -17.92
C ILE A 169 -14.92 -28.80 -18.65
N GLY A 170 -15.74 -27.93 -19.23
CA GLY A 170 -17.00 -28.35 -19.82
C GLY A 170 -17.99 -28.86 -18.76
N ALA A 171 -18.30 -30.15 -18.78
CA ALA A 171 -19.18 -30.81 -17.81
C ALA A 171 -18.42 -31.52 -16.67
N ASP A 172 -17.12 -31.76 -16.86
CA ASP A 172 -16.31 -32.54 -15.93
C ASP A 172 -15.68 -31.66 -14.85
N ARG A 173 -15.46 -32.24 -13.67
CA ARG A 173 -14.89 -31.55 -12.50
C ARG A 173 -13.67 -32.29 -12.01
N PHE A 174 -12.57 -31.54 -11.85
CA PHE A 174 -11.28 -32.05 -11.43
C PHE A 174 -10.84 -31.36 -10.14
N PRO A 175 -10.42 -32.11 -9.10
CA PRO A 175 -9.90 -31.52 -7.88
C PRO A 175 -8.54 -30.88 -8.14
N VAL A 176 -8.28 -29.77 -7.45
CA VAL A 176 -6.96 -29.13 -7.44
C VAL A 176 -6.30 -29.35 -6.08
N ASP A 177 -5.06 -29.84 -6.10
CA ASP A 177 -4.29 -30.04 -4.87
C ASP A 177 -3.69 -28.73 -4.33
N ALA A 178 -3.10 -28.78 -3.13
CA ALA A 178 -2.48 -27.61 -2.51
C ALA A 178 -1.30 -27.01 -3.31
N ALA A 179 -0.65 -27.82 -4.16
CA ALA A 179 0.41 -27.36 -5.06
C ALA A 179 -0.15 -26.74 -6.37
N GLY A 180 -1.48 -26.77 -6.56
CA GLY A 180 -2.13 -26.26 -7.76
C GLY A 180 -2.23 -27.26 -8.90
N ARG A 181 -1.93 -28.54 -8.68
CA ARG A 181 -1.99 -29.58 -9.71
C ARG A 181 -3.40 -30.12 -9.86
N ILE A 182 -3.76 -30.41 -11.11
CA ILE A 182 -5.08 -30.93 -11.48
C ILE A 182 -5.05 -32.43 -11.84
N GLY A 183 -3.85 -33.02 -11.93
CA GLY A 183 -3.63 -34.42 -12.29
C GLY A 183 -3.68 -34.67 -13.81
N GLU A 184 -3.06 -35.75 -14.25
CA GLU A 184 -2.81 -36.04 -15.67
C GLU A 184 -4.09 -36.09 -16.53
N VAL A 185 -5.19 -36.62 -15.98
CA VAL A 185 -6.48 -36.71 -16.70
C VAL A 185 -7.06 -35.31 -16.95
N ALA A 186 -6.97 -34.42 -15.97
CA ALA A 186 -7.45 -33.05 -16.10
C ALA A 186 -6.54 -32.22 -17.02
N GLU A 187 -5.23 -32.46 -16.98
CA GLU A 187 -4.27 -31.86 -17.91
C GLU A 187 -4.60 -32.24 -19.37
N ALA A 188 -4.83 -33.52 -19.64
CA ALA A 188 -5.24 -33.97 -20.98
C ALA A 188 -6.60 -33.38 -21.41
N ALA A 189 -7.55 -33.25 -20.49
CA ALA A 189 -8.83 -32.60 -20.76
C ALA A 189 -8.67 -31.09 -21.03
N LEU A 190 -7.76 -30.41 -20.32
CA LEU A 190 -7.43 -29.01 -20.55
C LEU A 190 -6.78 -28.82 -21.91
N ASP A 191 -5.82 -29.68 -22.29
CA ASP A 191 -5.18 -29.67 -23.61
C ASP A 191 -6.20 -29.85 -24.74
N ALA A 192 -7.12 -30.80 -24.58
CA ALA A 192 -8.21 -31.02 -25.52
C ALA A 192 -9.12 -29.79 -25.62
N TRP A 193 -9.51 -29.19 -24.48
CA TRP A 193 -10.35 -28.00 -24.45
C TRP A 193 -9.67 -26.76 -25.06
N MET A 194 -8.35 -26.59 -24.85
CA MET A 194 -7.58 -25.51 -25.46
C MET A 194 -7.45 -25.65 -26.99
N SER A 195 -7.61 -26.87 -27.49
CA SER A 195 -7.62 -27.16 -28.92
C SER A 195 -9.01 -26.98 -29.53
N GLU A 196 -10.03 -27.50 -28.86
CA GLU A 196 -11.44 -27.42 -29.24
C GLU A 196 -12.32 -27.11 -28.02
N PRO A 197 -12.64 -25.83 -27.77
CA PRO A 197 -13.36 -25.42 -26.56
C PRO A 197 -14.78 -25.96 -26.54
N MET A 198 -15.03 -26.96 -25.69
CA MET A 198 -16.35 -27.52 -25.46
C MET A 198 -16.86 -27.13 -24.07
N GLY A 199 -17.75 -26.14 -24.04
CA GLY A 199 -18.32 -25.62 -22.78
C GLY A 199 -17.35 -24.71 -22.02
N PRO A 200 -17.71 -24.31 -20.78
CA PRO A 200 -16.95 -23.31 -20.04
C PRO A 200 -15.75 -23.93 -19.30
N LEU A 201 -14.68 -23.15 -19.19
CA LEU A 201 -13.58 -23.40 -18.25
C LEU A 201 -13.81 -22.56 -16.99
N GLN A 202 -14.00 -23.19 -15.84
CA GLN A 202 -14.38 -22.50 -14.60
C GLN A 202 -13.61 -23.02 -13.40
N LEU A 203 -13.39 -22.15 -12.42
CA LEU A 203 -12.82 -22.51 -11.13
C LEU A 203 -13.85 -22.28 -10.03
N GLU A 204 -14.02 -23.29 -9.18
CA GLU A 204 -14.85 -23.22 -7.99
C GLU A 204 -13.98 -23.20 -6.75
N VAL A 205 -14.19 -22.20 -5.88
CA VAL A 205 -13.50 -22.03 -4.60
C VAL A 205 -14.49 -21.55 -3.56
N ALA A 206 -14.60 -22.27 -2.43
CA ALA A 206 -15.51 -21.94 -1.32
C ALA A 206 -16.96 -21.64 -1.76
N GLY A 207 -17.47 -22.39 -2.74
CA GLY A 207 -18.81 -22.23 -3.30
C GLY A 207 -19.00 -21.04 -4.24
N GLN A 208 -17.94 -20.28 -4.53
CA GLN A 208 -17.93 -19.27 -5.60
C GLN A 208 -17.39 -19.88 -6.88
N VAL A 209 -17.99 -19.54 -8.01
CA VAL A 209 -17.56 -20.02 -9.33
C VAL A 209 -17.20 -18.82 -10.20
N GLN A 210 -16.01 -18.84 -10.80
CA GLN A 210 -15.59 -17.86 -11.80
C GLN A 210 -15.12 -18.57 -13.07
N ARG A 211 -15.36 -17.94 -14.22
CA ARG A 211 -14.96 -18.48 -15.53
C ARG A 211 -13.61 -17.91 -15.92
N PHE A 212 -12.75 -18.75 -16.48
CA PHE A 212 -11.58 -18.29 -17.21
C PHE A 212 -12.01 -17.77 -18.58
N GLU A 213 -11.72 -16.51 -18.86
CA GLU A 213 -11.88 -15.93 -20.19
C GLU A 213 -10.56 -16.08 -20.94
N ILE A 214 -10.49 -17.10 -21.80
CA ILE A 214 -9.32 -17.38 -22.64
C ILE A 214 -9.69 -17.01 -24.09
N GLY A 215 -8.94 -16.08 -24.67
CA GLY A 215 -9.15 -15.64 -26.05
C GLY A 215 -8.50 -16.58 -27.08
N GLU A 216 -8.87 -16.37 -28.35
CA GLU A 216 -8.30 -17.13 -29.46
C GLU A 216 -6.78 -17.00 -29.58
N GLY A 217 -6.23 -15.84 -29.21
CA GLY A 217 -4.79 -15.59 -29.20
C GLY A 217 -4.06 -16.47 -28.20
N GLU A 218 -4.55 -16.53 -26.97
CA GLU A 218 -4.03 -17.38 -25.90
C GLU A 218 -4.08 -18.87 -26.27
N MET A 219 -5.22 -19.32 -26.82
CA MET A 219 -5.37 -20.70 -27.30
C MET A 219 -4.45 -21.04 -28.48
N CYS A 220 -4.19 -20.07 -29.36
CA CYS A 220 -3.23 -20.26 -30.47
C CYS A 220 -1.81 -20.47 -29.94
N VAL A 221 -1.39 -19.66 -28.96
CA VAL A 221 -0.05 -19.78 -28.39
C VAL A 221 0.11 -21.09 -27.61
N TRP A 222 -0.90 -21.50 -26.82
CA TRP A 222 -0.92 -22.80 -26.15
C TRP A 222 -0.67 -23.96 -27.13
N ARG A 223 -1.45 -24.01 -28.22
CA ARG A 223 -1.33 -25.03 -29.27
C ARG A 223 0.04 -25.06 -29.93
N ARG A 224 0.61 -23.89 -30.23
CA ARG A 224 1.96 -23.78 -30.81
C ARG A 224 3.02 -24.39 -29.91
N GLU A 225 2.92 -24.17 -28.60
CA GLU A 225 3.91 -24.65 -27.62
C GLU A 225 3.74 -26.15 -27.29
N HIS A 226 2.50 -26.62 -27.14
CA HIS A 226 2.21 -27.98 -26.67
C HIS A 226 2.05 -29.01 -27.80
N HIS A 227 1.54 -28.61 -28.97
CA HIS A 227 1.23 -29.54 -30.07
C HIS A 227 2.13 -29.36 -31.31
N ARG A 228 3.07 -28.41 -31.30
CA ARG A 228 4.01 -28.12 -32.41
C ARG A 228 3.33 -27.82 -33.76
N GLU A 229 2.03 -27.53 -33.78
CA GLU A 229 1.34 -27.11 -34.99
C GLU A 229 1.53 -25.61 -35.20
N LEU A 230 1.77 -25.23 -36.46
CA LEU A 230 2.11 -23.87 -36.92
C LEU A 230 0.94 -23.21 -37.65
N PRO A 231 -0.24 -22.93 -37.05
CA PRO A 231 -1.06 -21.88 -37.61
C PRO A 231 -0.31 -20.53 -37.40
N PRO A 232 -0.52 -19.53 -38.28
CA PRO A 232 0.06 -18.21 -38.09
C PRO A 232 -0.62 -17.52 -36.90
N CYS A 233 -0.18 -17.82 -35.69
CA CYS A 233 -0.57 -17.05 -34.51
C CYS A 233 -0.02 -15.63 -34.67
N TYR A 234 -0.88 -14.63 -34.51
CA TYR A 234 -0.46 -13.23 -34.53
C TYR A 234 0.66 -13.03 -33.49
N SER A 235 1.85 -12.66 -33.95
CA SER A 235 3.10 -12.62 -33.18
C SER A 235 3.17 -11.54 -32.08
N GLY A 236 2.06 -10.83 -31.82
CA GLY A 236 1.98 -9.76 -30.83
C GLY A 236 1.43 -10.19 -29.46
N VAL A 237 0.87 -11.40 -29.32
CA VAL A 237 0.32 -11.86 -28.04
C VAL A 237 1.41 -12.58 -27.26
N ALA A 238 2.03 -11.86 -26.32
CA ALA A 238 2.88 -12.49 -25.31
C ALA A 238 2.02 -13.40 -24.43
N LEU A 239 2.55 -14.57 -24.05
CA LEU A 239 1.93 -15.46 -23.09
C LEU A 239 1.65 -14.70 -21.79
N ARG A 240 0.36 -14.54 -21.50
CA ARG A 240 -0.12 -13.97 -20.24
C ARG A 240 -0.72 -15.11 -19.44
N SER A 241 -0.48 -15.11 -18.13
CA SER A 241 -1.31 -15.90 -17.23
C SER A 241 -2.71 -15.29 -17.18
N VAL A 242 -3.77 -16.09 -17.17
CA VAL A 242 -5.11 -15.58 -16.84
C VAL A 242 -5.25 -15.55 -15.32
N LEU A 243 -5.62 -14.39 -14.78
CA LEU A 243 -5.78 -14.19 -13.34
C LEU A 243 -7.26 -14.19 -12.97
N LEU A 244 -7.66 -15.07 -12.08
CA LEU A 244 -8.93 -15.00 -11.35
C LEU A 244 -8.68 -14.46 -9.93
N SER A 245 -9.70 -13.78 -9.40
CA SER A 245 -9.64 -13.19 -8.06
C SER A 245 -10.94 -13.43 -7.33
N PHE A 246 -10.87 -14.19 -6.24
CA PHE A 246 -12.01 -14.46 -5.36
C PHE A 246 -11.91 -13.61 -4.11
N GLU A 247 -13.03 -13.10 -3.62
CA GLU A 247 -13.14 -12.46 -2.30
C GLU A 247 -14.08 -13.29 -1.44
N VAL A 248 -13.54 -13.88 -0.38
CA VAL A 248 -14.26 -14.79 0.52
C VAL A 248 -14.13 -14.30 1.96
N PRO A 249 -15.10 -14.60 2.84
CA PRO A 249 -14.95 -14.30 4.26
C PRO A 249 -13.79 -15.12 4.86
N VAL A 250 -13.10 -14.52 5.83
CA VAL A 250 -11.98 -15.19 6.54
C VAL A 250 -12.43 -16.53 7.10
N GLY A 251 -11.62 -17.57 6.89
CA GLY A 251 -11.90 -18.94 7.35
C GLY A 251 -12.75 -19.80 6.41
N ALA A 252 -13.36 -19.23 5.35
CA ALA A 252 -14.09 -20.01 4.35
C ALA A 252 -13.20 -21.02 3.59
N LEU A 253 -11.91 -20.73 3.49
CA LEU A 253 -10.91 -21.57 2.80
C LEU A 253 -10.36 -22.71 3.65
N SER A 254 -10.63 -22.72 4.95
CA SER A 254 -10.24 -23.80 5.87
C SER A 254 -11.35 -24.81 6.13
N THR A 255 -12.61 -24.45 5.85
CA THR A 255 -13.78 -25.24 6.28
C THR A 255 -14.21 -26.36 5.34
N VAL A 256 -13.65 -26.45 4.12
CA VAL A 256 -14.08 -27.48 3.16
C VAL A 256 -13.62 -28.88 3.56
N ALA A 257 -12.50 -29.01 4.28
CA ALA A 257 -12.01 -30.29 4.80
C ALA A 257 -12.91 -30.94 5.87
N ALA A 258 -13.84 -30.20 6.48
CA ALA A 258 -14.65 -30.69 7.61
C ALA A 258 -16.01 -31.28 7.21
N ARG A 259 -16.41 -31.26 5.93
CA ARG A 259 -17.73 -31.75 5.50
C ARG A 259 -17.74 -33.17 4.92
N ASP A 260 -16.59 -33.77 4.61
CA ASP A 260 -16.53 -35.11 3.98
C ASP A 260 -16.16 -36.26 4.93
N VAL A 261 -16.21 -36.06 6.25
CA VAL A 261 -16.13 -37.16 7.22
C VAL A 261 -17.53 -37.42 7.79
N GLN A 262 -18.41 -38.01 7.00
CA GLN A 262 -19.52 -38.79 7.55
C GLN A 262 -18.97 -40.18 7.93
N PRO A 263 -18.98 -40.57 9.21
CA PRO A 263 -18.70 -41.95 9.56
C PRO A 263 -19.87 -42.82 9.08
N MET A 264 -19.57 -43.77 8.20
CA MET A 264 -20.38 -45.00 8.07
C MET A 264 -20.12 -45.91 9.27
#